data_AF-A0A1Y0FU44-F1
#
_entry.id   AF-A0A1Y0FU44-F1
#
_cell.length_a   1.000
_cell.length_b   1.000
_cell.length_c   1.000
_cell.angle_alpha   90.00
_cell.angle_beta   90.00
_cell.angle_gamma   90.00
#
_symmetry.space_group_name_H-M   'P 1'
#
loop_
_entity.id
_entity.type
_entity.pdbx_description
1 polymer ?
#
loop_
_entity_poly.entity_id
_entity_poly.type
_entity_poly.pdbx_seq_one_letter_code
_entity_poly.pdbx_strand_id
1 'polypeptide(L)'
;MALFDEIRKALMDLATSLPKINRENRKEIREIVLELQSELERSLTMAIFYLDGVSRIKPRPELLDHLYSAPMKLMDTYNQFKVCAGLYGLADRFQDVFSSLKGSIAVGQVSALENLVRDLSNGERMVMDGLRDMTGMLADFARQLDVLNGDDYDDCYRRLLDRVDLERKELKSQIEWLSKTVKEVLTKM
;
A
#
# COMPACT_ATOMS: atom_id res chain seq x y z
N MET A 1 -1.23 9.00 3.22
CA MET A 1 -2.53 8.98 2.49
C MET A 1 -2.48 9.42 1.01
N ALA A 2 -1.44 10.09 0.51
CA ALA A 2 -1.38 10.57 -0.89
C ALA A 2 -1.29 9.45 -1.96
N LEU A 3 -0.70 8.31 -1.60
CA LEU A 3 -0.35 7.27 -2.56
C LEU A 3 -1.55 6.59 -3.23
N PHE A 4 -2.56 6.18 -2.45
CA PHE A 4 -3.71 5.47 -3.01
C PHE A 4 -4.53 6.35 -3.95
N ASP A 5 -4.60 7.65 -3.66
CA ASP A 5 -5.21 8.65 -4.54
C ASP A 5 -4.42 8.85 -5.84
N GLU A 6 -3.08 8.82 -5.78
CA GLU A 6 -2.20 8.88 -6.95
C GLU A 6 -2.38 7.64 -7.85
N ILE A 7 -2.38 6.43 -7.26
CA ILE A 7 -2.63 5.17 -7.97
C ILE A 7 -4.01 5.21 -8.62
N ARG A 8 -5.04 5.62 -7.88
CA ARG A 8 -6.40 5.76 -8.42
C ARG A 8 -6.44 6.70 -9.62
N LYS A 9 -5.86 7.88 -9.49
CA LYS A 9 -5.86 8.89 -10.55
C LYS A 9 -5.21 8.31 -11.81
N ALA A 10 -4.05 7.67 -11.66
CA ALA A 10 -3.35 7.03 -12.75
C ALA A 10 -4.16 5.91 -13.42
N LEU A 11 -4.80 5.03 -12.63
CA LEU A 11 -5.65 3.96 -13.16
C LEU A 11 -6.89 4.49 -13.89
N MET A 12 -7.47 5.60 -13.43
CA MET A 12 -8.61 6.25 -14.07
C MET A 12 -8.23 6.95 -15.38
N ASP A 13 -7.09 7.64 -15.38
CA ASP A 13 -6.53 8.26 -16.59
C ASP A 13 -6.19 7.18 -17.63
N LEU A 14 -5.68 6.04 -17.19
CA LEU A 14 -5.44 4.85 -18.01
C LEU A 14 -6.73 4.29 -18.64
N ALA A 15 -7.79 4.10 -17.84
CA ALA A 15 -9.06 3.56 -18.34
C ALA A 15 -9.70 4.44 -19.42
N THR A 16 -9.56 5.76 -19.29
CA THR A 16 -10.12 6.73 -20.25
C THR A 16 -9.25 6.92 -21.49
N SER A 17 -7.96 6.64 -21.41
CA SER A 17 -6.99 6.88 -22.49
C SER A 17 -6.81 5.73 -23.46
N LEU A 18 -7.21 4.51 -23.09
CA LEU A 18 -6.98 3.34 -23.93
C LEU A 18 -7.84 3.37 -25.21
N PRO A 19 -7.25 3.22 -26.41
CA PRO A 19 -8.03 3.09 -27.65
C PRO A 19 -8.93 1.85 -27.61
N LYS A 20 -10.19 1.98 -28.06
CA LYS A 20 -11.17 0.86 -28.11
C LYS A 20 -10.75 -0.28 -29.04
N ILE A 21 -9.81 0.00 -29.94
CA ILE A 21 -9.46 -0.87 -31.06
C ILE A 21 -8.42 -1.93 -30.66
N ASN A 22 -7.69 -1.74 -29.55
CA ASN A 22 -6.62 -2.64 -29.14
C ASN A 22 -7.05 -3.56 -27.98
N ARG A 23 -7.75 -4.64 -28.33
CA ARG A 23 -8.36 -5.59 -27.38
C ARG A 23 -7.33 -6.33 -26.53
N GLU A 24 -6.20 -6.72 -27.10
CA GLU A 24 -5.16 -7.48 -26.39
C GLU A 24 -4.47 -6.63 -25.32
N ASN A 25 -4.07 -5.41 -25.67
CA ASN A 25 -3.46 -4.50 -24.70
C ASN A 25 -4.43 -4.09 -23.58
N ARG A 26 -5.73 -3.96 -23.89
CA ARG A 26 -6.76 -3.75 -22.85
C ARG A 26 -6.87 -4.95 -21.91
N LYS A 27 -6.82 -6.17 -22.43
CA LYS A 27 -6.86 -7.39 -21.61
C LYS A 27 -5.64 -7.43 -20.68
N GLU A 28 -4.45 -7.24 -21.23
CA GLU A 28 -3.20 -7.22 -20.46
C GLU A 28 -3.24 -6.15 -19.36
N ILE A 29 -3.66 -4.93 -19.70
CA ILE A 29 -3.78 -3.86 -18.70
C ILE A 29 -4.77 -4.23 -17.59
N ARG A 30 -5.93 -4.83 -17.93
CA ARG A 30 -6.89 -5.27 -16.91
C ARG A 30 -6.26 -6.30 -15.97
N GLU A 31 -5.45 -7.23 -16.49
CA GLU A 31 -4.71 -8.20 -15.68
C GLU A 31 -3.71 -7.50 -14.75
N ILE A 32 -2.93 -6.56 -15.28
CA ILE A 32 -1.98 -5.76 -14.48
C ILE A 32 -2.71 -4.96 -13.38
N VAL A 33 -3.86 -4.35 -13.66
CA VAL A 33 -4.65 -3.62 -12.65
C VAL A 33 -5.12 -4.56 -11.54
N LEU A 34 -5.58 -5.77 -11.88
CA LEU A 34 -6.04 -6.77 -10.90
C LEU A 34 -4.88 -7.31 -10.04
N GLU A 35 -3.71 -7.51 -10.65
CA GLU A 35 -2.50 -7.92 -9.92
C GLU A 35 -2.01 -6.81 -9.01
N LEU A 36 -2.00 -5.55 -9.49
CA LEU A 36 -1.69 -4.39 -8.66
C LEU A 36 -2.62 -4.28 -7.45
N GLN A 37 -3.92 -4.46 -7.66
CA GLN A 37 -4.89 -4.53 -6.57
C GLN A 37 -4.47 -5.59 -5.55
N SER A 38 -4.17 -6.81 -6.03
CA SER A 38 -3.82 -7.94 -5.18
C SER A 38 -2.56 -7.69 -4.35
N GLU A 39 -1.52 -7.08 -4.94
CA GLU A 39 -0.28 -6.74 -4.22
C GLU A 39 -0.50 -5.65 -3.17
N LEU A 40 -1.29 -4.62 -3.49
CA LEU A 40 -1.62 -3.56 -2.54
C LEU A 40 -2.50 -4.07 -1.39
N GLU A 41 -3.53 -4.88 -1.67
CA GLU A 41 -4.37 -5.50 -0.64
C GLU A 41 -3.54 -6.41 0.28
N ARG A 42 -2.60 -7.17 -0.30
CA ARG A 42 -1.66 -7.99 0.47
C ARG A 42 -0.79 -7.12 1.37
N SER A 43 -0.27 -6.00 0.86
CA SER A 43 0.57 -5.08 1.63
C SER A 43 -0.16 -4.52 2.87
N LEU A 44 -1.41 -4.07 2.69
CA LEU A 44 -2.27 -3.55 3.75
C LEU A 44 -2.65 -4.65 4.76
N THR A 45 -2.94 -5.85 4.26
CA THR A 45 -3.29 -7.00 5.10
C THR A 45 -2.15 -7.38 6.03
N MET A 46 -0.90 -7.34 5.55
CA MET A 46 0.27 -7.62 6.37
C MET A 46 0.50 -6.54 7.45
N ALA A 47 0.25 -5.27 7.12
CA ALA A 47 0.27 -4.19 8.11
C ALA A 47 -0.81 -4.40 9.19
N ILE A 48 -2.01 -4.82 8.81
CA ILE A 48 -3.08 -5.17 9.76
C ILE A 48 -2.64 -6.33 10.67
N PHE A 49 -2.05 -7.39 10.12
CA PHE A 49 -1.56 -8.51 10.95
C PHE A 49 -0.46 -8.09 11.91
N TYR A 50 0.41 -7.19 11.49
CA TYR A 50 1.44 -6.63 12.34
C TYR A 50 0.84 -5.85 13.52
N LEU A 51 -0.18 -5.03 13.25
CA LEU A 51 -0.96 -4.30 14.26
C LEU A 51 -1.73 -5.24 15.20
N ASP A 52 -2.28 -6.35 14.69
CA ASP A 52 -2.94 -7.37 15.51
C ASP A 52 -2.00 -7.97 16.57
N GLY A 53 -0.69 -7.97 16.33
CA GLY A 53 0.33 -8.41 17.28
C GLY A 53 0.37 -7.54 18.55
N VAL A 54 0.12 -6.23 18.42
CA VAL A 54 0.26 -5.27 19.53
C VAL A 54 -0.61 -5.63 20.73
N SER A 55 -1.86 -6.05 20.50
CA SER A 55 -2.80 -6.40 21.58
C SER A 55 -2.54 -7.78 22.20
N ARG A 56 -1.79 -8.63 21.50
CA ARG A 56 -1.49 -10.01 21.88
C ARG A 56 -0.22 -10.12 22.71
N ILE A 57 0.76 -9.24 22.50
CA ILE A 57 2.02 -9.23 23.24
C ILE A 57 1.76 -8.67 24.64
N LYS A 58 2.07 -9.46 25.68
CA LYS A 58 1.87 -9.09 27.09
C LYS A 58 3.16 -8.61 27.78
N PRO A 59 4.31 -9.26 27.57
CA PRO A 59 5.54 -8.80 28.21
C PRO A 59 5.96 -7.43 27.67
N ARG A 60 6.17 -6.47 28.57
CA ARG A 60 6.59 -5.11 28.20
C ARG A 60 7.85 -5.07 27.32
N PRO A 61 8.93 -5.82 27.60
CA PRO A 61 10.11 -5.80 26.74
C PRO A 61 9.82 -6.26 25.32
N GLU A 62 8.99 -7.30 25.16
CA GLU A 62 8.59 -7.83 23.85
C GLU A 62 7.68 -6.85 23.09
N LEU A 63 6.78 -6.17 23.81
CA LEU A 63 5.91 -5.15 23.22
C LEU A 63 6.75 -3.97 22.70
N LEU A 64 7.70 -3.49 23.50
CA LEU A 64 8.60 -2.40 23.11
C LEU A 64 9.45 -2.80 21.90
N ASP A 65 10.05 -4.00 21.91
CA ASP A 65 10.79 -4.52 20.75
C ASP A 65 9.91 -4.58 19.50
N HIS A 66 8.67 -5.07 19.64
CA HIS A 66 7.71 -5.07 18.53
C HIS A 66 7.53 -3.65 18.01
N LEU A 67 7.07 -2.72 18.83
CA LEU A 67 6.77 -1.35 18.39
C LEU A 67 7.96 -0.62 17.76
N TYR A 68 9.17 -0.73 18.34
CA TYR A 68 10.38 -0.10 17.78
C TYR A 68 10.81 -0.72 16.46
N SER A 69 10.61 -2.02 16.30
CA SER A 69 11.06 -2.76 15.11
C SER A 69 10.09 -2.68 13.94
N ALA A 70 8.98 -1.94 14.05
CA ALA A 70 7.91 -1.94 13.06
C ALA A 70 8.35 -1.67 11.62
N PRO A 71 9.18 -0.64 11.31
CA PRO A 71 9.62 -0.40 9.94
C PRO A 71 10.38 -1.59 9.35
N MET A 72 11.31 -2.17 10.12
CA MET A 72 12.17 -3.26 9.66
C MET A 72 11.37 -4.57 9.51
N LYS A 73 10.58 -4.95 10.52
CA LYS A 73 9.78 -6.18 10.49
C LYS A 73 8.74 -6.16 9.38
N LEU A 74 8.08 -5.03 9.14
CA LEU A 74 7.15 -4.90 8.02
C LEU A 74 7.86 -5.05 6.67
N MET A 75 9.01 -4.39 6.50
CA MET A 75 9.80 -4.50 5.28
C MET A 75 10.30 -5.92 5.01
N ASP A 76 10.81 -6.61 6.03
CA ASP A 76 11.22 -8.02 5.93
C ASP A 76 10.05 -8.91 5.51
N THR A 77 8.88 -8.66 6.09
CA THR A 77 7.66 -9.38 5.73
C THR A 77 7.31 -9.10 4.26
N TYR A 78 7.32 -7.85 3.80
CA TYR A 78 7.04 -7.52 2.39
C TYR A 78 8.00 -8.17 1.41
N ASN A 79 9.29 -8.21 1.75
CA ASN A 79 10.31 -8.91 0.96
C ASN A 79 10.04 -10.42 0.92
N GLN A 80 9.69 -11.03 2.05
CA GLN A 80 9.38 -12.46 2.12
C GLN A 80 8.18 -12.84 1.24
N PHE A 81 7.13 -12.02 1.24
CA PHE A 81 5.94 -12.23 0.41
C PHE A 81 6.07 -11.63 -1.00
N LYS A 82 7.27 -11.16 -1.37
CA LYS A 82 7.62 -10.65 -2.70
C LYS A 82 6.72 -9.52 -3.20
N VAL A 83 6.14 -8.73 -2.29
CA VAL A 83 5.25 -7.61 -2.65
C VAL A 83 6.00 -6.61 -3.54
N CYS A 84 7.21 -6.22 -3.15
CA CYS A 84 8.04 -5.28 -3.91
C CYS A 84 8.46 -5.85 -5.27
N ALA A 85 8.85 -7.12 -5.32
CA ALA A 85 9.20 -7.78 -6.58
C ALA A 85 7.99 -7.90 -7.52
N GLY A 86 6.78 -8.14 -6.98
CA GLY A 86 5.53 -8.10 -7.74
C GLY A 86 5.29 -6.72 -8.35
N LEU A 87 5.44 -5.66 -7.56
CA LEU A 87 5.28 -4.28 -8.03
C LEU A 87 6.29 -3.91 -9.14
N TYR A 88 7.54 -4.35 -9.03
CA TYR A 88 8.53 -4.17 -10.09
C TYR A 88 8.15 -4.92 -11.38
N GLY A 89 7.71 -6.19 -11.27
CA GLY A 89 7.24 -6.96 -12.43
C GLY A 89 6.02 -6.33 -13.11
N LEU A 90 5.12 -5.72 -12.34
CA LEU A 90 3.99 -4.96 -12.87
C LEU A 90 4.44 -3.69 -13.59
N ALA A 91 5.47 -3.00 -13.09
CA ALA A 91 6.03 -1.83 -13.74
C ALA A 91 6.62 -2.16 -15.11
N ASP A 92 7.39 -3.24 -15.21
CA ASP A 92 7.98 -3.72 -16.47
C ASP A 92 6.90 -4.09 -17.50
N ARG A 93 5.90 -4.88 -17.08
CA ARG A 93 4.75 -5.23 -17.94
C ARG A 93 3.97 -4.01 -18.39
N PHE A 94 3.74 -3.06 -17.48
CA PHE A 94 3.08 -1.81 -17.86
C PHE A 94 3.89 -1.05 -18.90
N GLN A 95 5.20 -0.92 -18.69
CA GLN A 95 6.10 -0.25 -19.61
C GLN A 95 6.06 -0.89 -21.00
N ASP A 96 6.07 -2.22 -21.10
CA ASP A 96 6.01 -2.94 -22.37
C ASP A 96 4.70 -2.66 -23.12
N VAL A 97 3.56 -2.77 -22.43
CA VAL A 97 2.26 -2.48 -23.04
C VAL A 97 2.18 -1.03 -23.49
N PHE A 98 2.66 -0.08 -22.69
CA PHE A 98 2.63 1.33 -23.07
C PHE A 98 3.56 1.66 -24.23
N SER A 99 4.73 1.06 -24.28
CA SER A 99 5.68 1.23 -25.39
C SER A 99 5.03 0.87 -26.73
N SER A 100 4.19 -0.17 -26.75
CA SER A 100 3.41 -0.56 -27.93
C SER A 100 2.26 0.39 -28.29
N LEU A 101 1.85 1.26 -27.36
CA LEU A 101 0.70 2.17 -27.50
C LEU A 101 1.08 3.65 -27.65
N LYS A 102 2.35 4.03 -27.45
CA LYS A 102 2.81 5.44 -27.40
C LYS A 102 2.36 6.29 -28.60
N GLY A 103 2.24 5.70 -29.79
CA GLY A 103 1.76 6.39 -31.00
C GLY A 103 0.24 6.57 -31.11
N SER A 104 -0.54 6.02 -30.19
CA SER A 104 -2.01 5.93 -30.26
C SER A 104 -2.73 6.61 -29.09
N ILE A 105 -2.00 7.27 -28.18
CA ILE A 105 -2.52 7.90 -26.97
C ILE A 105 -2.17 9.40 -26.97
N ALA A 106 -3.01 10.25 -26.37
CA ALA A 106 -2.77 11.69 -26.30
C ALA A 106 -1.58 12.04 -25.38
N VAL A 107 -0.81 13.08 -25.72
CA VAL A 107 0.45 13.47 -25.03
C VAL A 107 0.25 13.71 -23.52
N GLY A 108 -0.84 14.34 -23.09
CA GLY A 108 -1.12 14.58 -21.66
C GLY A 108 -1.43 13.31 -20.87
N GLN A 109 -1.79 12.22 -21.55
CA GLN A 109 -2.04 10.92 -20.92
C GLN A 109 -0.76 10.11 -20.80
N VAL A 110 0.24 10.34 -21.66
CA VAL A 110 1.57 9.71 -21.57
C VAL A 110 2.25 10.04 -20.23
N SER A 111 2.18 11.30 -19.78
CA SER A 111 2.81 11.71 -18.52
C SER A 111 2.19 11.06 -17.28
N ALA A 112 0.88 10.81 -17.26
CA ALA A 112 0.23 10.15 -16.12
C ALA A 112 0.68 8.68 -16.00
N LEU A 113 0.88 8.02 -17.14
CA LEU A 113 1.29 6.63 -17.23
C LEU A 113 2.76 6.44 -16.91
N GLU A 114 3.63 7.35 -17.38
CA GLU A 114 5.05 7.35 -17.03
C GLU A 114 5.26 7.59 -15.53
N ASN A 115 4.42 8.43 -14.90
CA ASN A 115 4.41 8.57 -13.44
C ASN A 115 4.02 7.26 -12.74
N LEU A 116 2.95 6.59 -13.19
CA LEU A 116 2.53 5.31 -12.60
C LEU A 116 3.62 4.24 -12.72
N VAL A 117 4.23 4.08 -13.90
CA VAL A 117 5.36 3.14 -14.08
C VAL A 117 6.48 3.49 -13.12
N ARG A 118 6.86 4.77 -13.03
CA ARG A 118 7.91 5.20 -12.10
C ARG A 118 7.55 4.90 -10.64
N ASP A 119 6.30 5.09 -10.23
CA ASP A 119 5.88 4.85 -8.86
C ASP A 119 5.88 3.35 -8.53
N LEU A 120 5.45 2.50 -9.47
CA LEU A 120 5.53 1.03 -9.36
C LEU A 120 6.98 0.52 -9.37
N SER A 121 7.84 1.10 -10.20
CA SER A 121 9.29 0.85 -10.20
C SER A 121 9.98 1.29 -8.91
N ASN A 122 9.28 2.02 -8.03
CA ASN A 122 9.71 2.38 -6.68
C ASN A 122 8.83 1.70 -5.61
N GLY A 123 8.36 0.47 -5.87
CA GLY A 123 7.41 -0.26 -5.02
C GLY A 123 7.77 -0.33 -3.53
N GLU A 124 9.05 -0.47 -3.18
CA GLU A 124 9.50 -0.44 -1.78
C GLU A 124 9.22 0.90 -1.11
N ARG A 125 9.61 1.99 -1.76
CA ARG A 125 9.34 3.34 -1.27
C ARG A 125 7.85 3.60 -1.19
N MET A 126 7.10 3.12 -2.17
CA MET A 126 5.65 3.24 -2.22
C MET A 126 5.00 2.63 -0.97
N VAL A 127 5.35 1.38 -0.65
CA VAL A 127 4.83 0.69 0.55
C VAL A 127 5.31 1.37 1.83
N MET A 128 6.58 1.77 1.91
CA MET A 128 7.16 2.39 3.10
C MET A 128 6.61 3.79 3.38
N ASP A 129 6.45 4.63 2.36
CA ASP A 129 5.84 5.95 2.50
C ASP A 129 4.36 5.82 2.90
N GLY A 130 3.65 4.78 2.42
CA GLY A 130 2.29 4.47 2.84
C GLY A 130 2.14 4.12 4.32
N LEU A 131 3.18 3.54 4.93
CA LEU A 131 3.16 3.03 6.31
C LEU A 131 3.97 3.88 7.28
N ARG A 132 4.59 4.95 6.80
CA ARG A 132 5.49 5.80 7.59
C ARG A 132 4.80 6.41 8.80
N ASP A 133 3.58 6.91 8.61
CA ASP A 133 2.82 7.54 9.68
C ASP A 133 2.46 6.52 10.77
N MET A 134 2.03 5.32 10.36
CA MET A 134 1.71 4.22 11.27
C MET A 134 2.95 3.79 12.05
N THR A 135 4.07 3.51 11.38
CA THR A 135 5.30 3.06 12.03
C THR A 135 5.93 4.12 12.93
N GLY A 136 5.85 5.40 12.54
CA GLY A 136 6.23 6.54 13.37
C GLY A 136 5.40 6.62 14.65
N MET A 137 4.08 6.49 14.54
CA MET A 137 3.16 6.45 15.68
C MET A 137 3.50 5.30 16.65
N LEU A 138 3.79 4.10 16.14
CA LEU A 138 4.17 2.97 16.99
C LEU A 138 5.47 3.26 17.75
N ALA A 139 6.47 3.84 17.09
CA ALA A 139 7.73 4.23 17.73
C ALA A 139 7.56 5.35 18.78
N ASP A 140 6.63 6.30 18.55
CA ASP A 140 6.26 7.31 19.54
C ASP A 140 5.63 6.71 20.79
N PHE A 141 4.74 5.72 20.64
CA PHE A 141 4.17 4.99 21.77
C PHE A 141 5.20 4.11 22.47
N ALA A 142 6.12 3.48 21.74
CA ALA A 142 7.22 2.73 22.33
C ALA A 142 8.04 3.61 23.26
N ARG A 143 8.43 4.81 22.80
CA ARG A 143 9.18 5.79 23.62
C ARG A 143 8.43 6.21 24.89
N GLN A 144 7.12 6.42 24.79
CA GLN A 144 6.30 6.75 25.96
C GLN A 144 6.23 5.57 26.93
N LEU A 145 5.89 4.37 26.45
CA LEU A 145 5.76 3.17 27.28
C LEU A 145 7.08 2.75 27.94
N ASP A 146 8.23 3.08 27.34
CA ASP A 146 9.54 2.73 27.87
C ASP A 146 9.87 3.47 29.17
N VAL A 147 9.37 4.70 29.33
CA VAL A 147 9.67 5.54 30.51
C VAL A 147 8.57 5.56 31.56
N LEU A 148 7.34 5.18 31.21
CA LEU A 148 6.18 5.19 32.11
C LEU A 148 6.12 3.94 32.99
N ASN A 149 5.45 4.04 34.15
CA ASN A 149 5.24 2.94 35.09
C ASN A 149 3.87 3.07 35.78
N GLY A 150 3.37 1.99 36.38
CA GLY A 150 2.11 2.00 37.12
C GLY A 150 0.92 2.44 36.27
N ASP A 151 0.03 3.24 36.84
CA ASP A 151 -1.22 3.68 36.20
C ASP A 151 -0.97 4.47 34.90
N ASP A 152 0.10 5.27 34.83
CA ASP A 152 0.45 6.03 33.63
C ASP A 152 0.84 5.10 32.46
N TYR A 153 1.49 3.97 32.76
CA TYR A 153 1.79 2.95 31.76
C TYR A 153 0.50 2.32 31.24
N ASP A 154 -0.41 1.95 32.14
CA ASP A 154 -1.68 1.30 31.76
C ASP A 154 -2.57 2.23 30.93
N ASP A 155 -2.61 3.51 31.26
CA ASP A 155 -3.32 4.53 30.50
C ASP A 155 -2.71 4.76 29.11
N CYS A 156 -1.36 4.83 29.03
CA CYS A 156 -0.67 4.93 27.76
C CYS A 156 -0.88 3.68 26.88
N TYR A 157 -0.85 2.49 27.49
CA TYR A 157 -1.07 1.24 26.80
C TYR A 157 -2.50 1.14 26.26
N ARG A 158 -3.51 1.56 27.03
CA ARG A 158 -4.90 1.64 26.55
C ARG A 158 -5.03 2.59 25.35
N ARG A 159 -4.41 3.77 25.39
CA ARG A 159 -4.38 4.70 24.25
C ARG A 159 -3.70 4.12 23.01
N LEU A 160 -2.62 3.34 23.19
CA LEU A 160 -1.98 2.61 22.09
C LEU A 160 -2.97 1.63 21.45
N LEU A 161 -3.67 0.82 22.25
CA LEU A 161 -4.65 -0.14 21.73
C LEU A 161 -5.78 0.55 20.97
N ASP A 162 -6.35 1.62 21.52
CA ASP A 162 -7.38 2.40 20.84
C ASP A 162 -6.88 2.98 19.51
N ARG A 163 -5.63 3.47 19.48
CA ARG A 163 -5.04 4.01 18.25
C ARG A 163 -4.80 2.92 17.22
N VAL A 164 -4.26 1.77 17.64
CA VAL A 164 -4.04 0.61 16.77
C VAL A 164 -5.36 0.13 16.18
N ASP A 165 -6.45 0.14 16.96
CA ASP A 165 -7.79 -0.22 16.49
C ASP A 165 -8.29 0.73 15.40
N LEU A 166 -8.04 2.04 15.55
CA LEU A 166 -8.37 3.04 14.52
C LEU A 166 -7.55 2.82 13.25
N GLU A 167 -6.24 2.62 13.36
CA GLU A 167 -5.39 2.35 12.19
C GLU A 167 -5.81 1.07 11.46
N ARG A 168 -6.15 0.00 12.19
CA ARG A 168 -6.65 -1.24 11.57
C ARG A 168 -7.95 -1.01 10.80
N LYS A 169 -8.86 -0.19 11.34
CA LYS A 169 -10.11 0.16 10.65
C LYS A 169 -9.83 0.96 9.39
N GLU A 170 -8.93 1.94 9.47
CA GLU A 170 -8.53 2.76 8.34
C GLU A 170 -7.91 1.92 7.22
N LEU A 171 -6.97 1.03 7.54
CA LEU A 171 -6.36 0.12 6.54
C LEU A 171 -7.40 -0.81 5.90
N LYS A 172 -8.40 -1.30 6.65
CA LYS A 172 -9.51 -2.09 6.09
C LYS A 172 -10.39 -1.27 5.16
N SER A 173 -10.73 -0.05 5.53
CA SER A 173 -11.47 0.87 4.67
C SER A 173 -10.70 1.20 3.39
N GLN A 174 -9.37 1.28 3.45
CA GLN A 174 -8.53 1.46 2.26
C GLN A 174 -8.57 0.24 1.33
N ILE A 175 -8.56 -0.98 1.86
CA ILE A 175 -8.76 -2.21 1.06
C ILE A 175 -10.11 -2.13 0.34
N GLU A 176 -11.21 -1.88 1.06
CA GLU A 176 -12.55 -1.79 0.46
C GLU A 176 -12.65 -0.70 -0.61
N TRP A 177 -12.03 0.46 -0.34
CA TRP A 177 -11.97 1.57 -1.28
C TRP A 177 -11.16 1.22 -2.54
N LEU A 178 -10.04 0.51 -2.39
CA LEU A 178 -9.22 0.06 -3.50
C LEU A 178 -9.99 -0.92 -4.38
N SER A 179 -10.67 -1.91 -3.80
CA SER A 179 -11.46 -2.87 -4.56
C SER A 179 -12.60 -2.18 -5.32
N LYS A 180 -13.25 -1.16 -4.72
CA LYS A 180 -14.29 -0.37 -5.39
C LYS A 180 -13.71 0.44 -6.56
N THR A 181 -12.56 1.08 -6.36
CA THR A 181 -11.87 1.87 -7.38
C THR A 181 -11.47 1.01 -8.57
N VAL A 182 -10.85 -0.15 -8.32
CA VAL A 182 -10.45 -1.08 -9.37
C VAL A 182 -11.67 -1.57 -10.16
N LYS A 183 -12.76 -1.90 -9.48
CA LYS A 183 -14.02 -2.25 -10.15
C LYS A 183 -14.51 -1.12 -11.06
N GLU A 184 -14.46 0.14 -10.62
CA GLU A 184 -14.83 1.29 -11.45
C GLU A 184 -13.93 1.42 -12.69
N VAL A 185 -12.61 1.36 -12.50
CA VAL A 185 -11.61 1.40 -13.59
C VAL A 185 -11.89 0.30 -14.61
N LEU A 186 -12.07 -0.95 -14.16
CA LEU A 186 -12.34 -2.10 -15.00
C LEU A 186 -13.70 -2.04 -15.72
N THR A 187 -14.68 -1.28 -15.22
CA THR A 187 -15.94 -1.06 -15.96
C THR A 187 -15.81 -0.02 -17.08
N LYS A 188 -14.82 0.88 -16.98
CA LYS A 188 -14.56 1.93 -17.97
C LYS A 188 -13.60 1.47 -19.08
N MET A 189 -12.80 0.44 -18.81
CA MET A 189 -11.93 -0.28 -19.76
C MET A 189 -12.70 -1.29 -20.61
#